data_AF-A0A7X7MLR0-F1
#
_entry.id   AF-A0A7X7MLR0-F1
#
_cell.length_a   1.000
_cell.length_b   1.000
_cell.length_c   1.000
_cell.angle_alpha   90.00
_cell.angle_beta   90.00
_cell.angle_gamma   90.00
#
_symmetry.space_group_name_H-M   'P 1'
#
loop_
_entity.id
_entity.type
_entity.pdbx_description
1 polymer ?
#
loop_
_entity_poly.entity_id
_entity_poly.type
_entity_poly.pdbx_seq_one_letter_code
_entity_poly.pdbx_strand_id
1 'polypeptide(L)'
;MLAASLVLSGCAAWTFTPTRESRFINVDAEQLRVEYGREKRTETLDNGIVCTYEGKVRLTLPDGTRKVLYQTLATSGIRYHSADKQYEFVEKAPYCILRQQGRVIFEGIYRRQ
;
A
#
# COMPACT_ATOMS: atom_id res chain seq x y z
N MET A 1 20.43 14.83 -41.34
CA MET A 1 20.50 13.61 -40.50
C MET A 1 20.03 13.97 -39.10
N LEU A 2 18.93 13.37 -38.67
CA LEU A 2 18.31 13.57 -37.36
C LEU A 2 19.20 12.98 -36.25
N ALA A 3 19.65 13.80 -35.31
CA ALA A 3 20.17 13.32 -34.03
C ALA A 3 19.03 13.41 -32.99
N ALA A 4 18.28 12.31 -32.85
CA ALA A 4 17.28 12.14 -31.81
C ALA A 4 18.00 11.93 -30.46
N SER A 5 18.05 12.97 -29.63
CA SER A 5 18.46 12.85 -28.24
C SER A 5 17.28 12.33 -27.42
N LEU A 6 17.14 11.00 -27.40
CA LEU A 6 16.29 10.28 -26.47
C LEU A 6 17.06 10.05 -25.15
N VAL A 7 16.29 9.93 -24.06
CA VAL A 7 16.69 9.53 -22.70
C VAL A 7 17.00 10.70 -21.74
N LEU A 8 15.94 11.40 -21.35
CA LEU A 8 15.80 11.98 -20.00
C LEU A 8 14.40 11.65 -19.44
N SER A 9 14.01 10.37 -19.54
CA SER A 9 12.98 9.78 -18.67
C SER A 9 13.67 9.00 -17.55
N GLY A 10 14.58 9.68 -16.85
CA GLY A 10 14.98 9.27 -15.51
C GLY A 10 13.81 9.54 -14.58
N CYS A 11 12.74 8.75 -14.72
CA CYS A 11 11.64 8.69 -13.77
C CYS A 11 12.30 8.55 -12.41
N ALA A 12 12.20 9.58 -11.58
CA ALA A 12 12.56 9.53 -10.18
C ALA A 12 11.97 8.22 -9.66
N ALA A 13 12.83 7.22 -9.45
CA ALA A 13 12.45 6.03 -8.72
C ALA A 13 12.22 6.56 -7.31
N TRP A 14 11.00 7.02 -7.05
CA TRP A 14 10.53 7.45 -5.74
C TRP A 14 10.95 6.35 -4.78
N THR A 15 11.99 6.63 -4.01
CA THR A 15 12.66 5.67 -3.14
C THR A 15 11.71 5.39 -1.99
N PHE A 16 10.81 4.43 -2.20
CA PHE A 16 10.15 3.80 -1.09
C PHE A 16 11.21 3.01 -0.33
N THR A 17 11.70 3.56 0.77
CA THR A 17 12.64 2.89 1.67
C THR A 17 11.84 2.08 2.69
N PRO A 18 11.83 0.74 2.58
CA PRO A 18 11.07 -0.08 3.52
C PRO A 18 11.75 -0.12 4.89
N THR A 19 10.97 0.04 5.95
CA THR A 19 11.38 -0.20 7.35
C THR A 19 11.14 -1.64 7.78
N ARG A 20 10.21 -2.33 7.12
CA ARG A 20 9.80 -3.71 7.38
C ARG A 20 9.18 -4.29 6.13
N GLU A 21 9.20 -5.62 6.01
CA GLU A 21 8.45 -6.35 4.99
C GLU A 21 7.58 -7.44 5.63
N SER A 22 6.49 -7.79 4.96
CA SER A 22 5.66 -8.95 5.30
C SER A 22 5.13 -9.61 4.04
N ARG A 23 4.79 -10.90 4.17
CA ARG A 23 4.16 -11.69 3.12
C ARG A 23 2.90 -12.29 3.68
N PHE A 24 1.82 -12.17 2.94
CA PHE A 24 0.55 -12.82 3.25
C PHE A 24 0.23 -13.81 2.15
N ILE A 25 -0.37 -14.93 2.52
CA ILE A 25 -0.81 -15.98 1.59
C ILE A 25 -2.31 -16.21 1.76
N ASN A 26 -3.05 -16.28 0.65
CA ASN A 26 -4.48 -16.61 0.67
C ASN A 26 -4.71 -18.12 0.49
N VAL A 27 -5.98 -18.53 0.46
CA VAL A 27 -6.39 -19.93 0.29
C VAL A 27 -6.00 -20.53 -1.07
N ASP A 28 -5.82 -19.68 -2.07
CA ASP A 28 -5.41 -20.06 -3.44
C ASP A 28 -3.88 -20.07 -3.61
N ALA A 29 -3.13 -19.96 -2.51
CA ALA A 29 -1.67 -19.88 -2.47
C ALA A 29 -1.06 -18.65 -3.19
N GLU A 30 -1.87 -17.65 -3.52
CA GLU A 30 -1.40 -16.36 -4.02
C GLU A 30 -0.72 -15.56 -2.90
N GLN A 31 0.27 -14.75 -3.28
CA GLN A 31 1.05 -13.98 -2.32
C GLN A 31 0.87 -12.48 -2.49
N LEU A 32 0.62 -11.81 -1.37
CA LEU A 32 0.68 -10.37 -1.25
C LEU A 32 1.97 -9.99 -0.50
N ARG A 33 2.89 -9.30 -1.18
CA ARG A 33 4.08 -8.73 -0.52
C ARG A 33 3.76 -7.31 -0.08
N VAL A 34 4.07 -7.00 1.18
CA VAL A 34 3.83 -5.70 1.79
C VAL A 34 5.14 -5.15 2.29
N GLU A 35 5.58 -4.04 1.71
CA GLU A 35 6.73 -3.26 2.16
C GLU A 35 6.19 -2.06 2.95
N TYR A 36 6.66 -1.87 4.18
CA TYR A 36 6.20 -0.81 5.08
C TYR A 36 7.19 0.33 5.05
N GLY A 37 6.73 1.56 5.01
CA GLY A 37 7.57 2.75 4.97
C GLY A 37 6.96 3.87 5.80
N ARG A 38 7.66 5.01 5.80
CA ARG A 38 7.20 6.22 6.49
C ARG A 38 7.10 7.40 5.53
N GLU A 39 6.03 8.18 5.67
CA GLU A 39 5.80 9.46 5.01
C GLU A 39 4.74 10.23 5.78
N LYS A 40 5.09 11.41 6.30
CA LYS A 40 4.16 12.24 7.07
C LYS A 40 3.07 12.78 6.15
N ARG A 41 1.81 12.52 6.50
CA ARG A 41 0.62 13.04 5.83
C ARG A 41 -0.39 13.54 6.84
N THR A 42 -1.03 14.65 6.51
CA THR A 42 -2.10 15.24 7.30
C THR A 42 -3.38 15.24 6.49
N GLU A 43 -4.47 14.79 7.10
CA GLU A 43 -5.83 14.87 6.56
C GLU A 43 -6.75 15.57 7.56
N THR A 44 -7.69 16.36 7.05
CA THR A 44 -8.76 16.98 7.83
C THR A 44 -10.06 16.25 7.50
N LEU A 45 -10.70 15.68 8.51
CA LEU A 45 -11.99 14.99 8.39
C LEU A 45 -13.14 15.99 8.29
N ASP A 46 -14.30 15.54 7.81
CA ASP A 46 -15.49 16.40 7.58
C ASP A 46 -16.01 17.06 8.87
N ASN A 47 -15.73 16.47 10.03
CA ASN A 47 -16.08 17.03 11.34
C ASN A 47 -15.02 18.00 11.90
N GLY A 48 -14.02 18.38 11.09
CA GLY A 48 -12.96 19.32 11.46
C GLY A 48 -11.79 18.71 12.22
N ILE A 49 -11.79 17.40 12.50
CA ILE A 49 -10.66 16.73 13.16
C ILE A 49 -9.47 16.67 12.19
N VAL A 50 -8.30 17.10 12.66
CA VAL A 50 -7.04 17.00 11.92
C VAL A 50 -6.27 15.77 12.40
N CYS A 51 -5.97 14.86 11.48
CA CYS A 51 -5.21 13.66 11.75
C CYS A 51 -3.89 13.68 10.98
N THR A 52 -2.79 13.37 11.66
CA THR A 52 -1.48 13.19 11.02
C THR A 52 -1.02 11.74 11.18
N TYR A 53 -0.66 11.12 10.08
CA TYR A 53 -0.14 9.75 10.02
C TYR A 53 1.22 9.74 9.36
N GLU A 54 2.00 8.72 9.67
CA GLU A 54 3.31 8.50 9.03
C GLU A 54 3.40 7.17 8.32
N GLY A 55 2.47 6.24 8.51
CA GLY A 55 2.55 4.93 7.86
C GLY A 55 2.25 5.02 6.37
N LYS A 56 3.05 4.33 5.56
CA LYS A 56 2.68 3.96 4.19
C LYS A 56 3.08 2.54 3.88
N VAL A 57 2.42 1.92 2.92
CA VAL A 57 2.77 0.60 2.41
C VAL A 57 2.92 0.63 0.90
N ARG A 58 3.84 -0.17 0.38
CA ARG A 58 3.89 -0.57 -1.02
C ARG A 58 3.49 -2.03 -1.09
N LEU A 59 2.35 -2.28 -1.72
CA LEU A 59 1.85 -3.60 -2.03
C LEU A 59 2.45 -4.06 -3.35
N THR A 60 2.88 -5.31 -3.42
CA THR A 60 3.04 -6.04 -4.68
C THR A 60 1.97 -7.13 -4.72
N LEU A 61 1.01 -6.96 -5.62
CA LEU A 61 -0.13 -7.85 -5.83
C LEU A 61 0.31 -9.17 -6.50
N PRO A 62 -0.54 -10.21 -6.50
CA PRO A 62 -0.21 -11.50 -7.14
C PRO A 62 0.14 -11.40 -8.64
N ASP A 63 -0.47 -10.44 -9.34
CA ASP A 63 -0.19 -10.13 -10.75
C ASP A 63 1.12 -9.33 -10.96
N GLY A 64 1.84 -9.01 -9.89
CA GLY A 64 3.05 -8.18 -9.89
C GLY A 64 2.80 -6.68 -9.86
N THR A 65 1.54 -6.22 -9.96
CA THR A 65 1.18 -4.81 -9.90
C THR A 65 1.57 -4.22 -8.56
N ARG A 66 2.13 -3.01 -8.57
CA ARG A 66 2.51 -2.28 -7.35
C ARG A 66 1.52 -1.18 -7.03
N LYS A 67 1.14 -1.06 -5.75
CA LYS A 67 0.26 0.00 -5.24
C LYS A 67 0.87 0.63 -3.99
N VAL A 68 0.87 1.97 -3.92
CA VAL A 68 1.26 2.70 -2.71
C VAL A 68 0.01 3.19 -2.01
N LEU A 69 -0.10 2.85 -0.73
CA LEU A 69 -1.22 3.23 0.12
C LEU A 69 -0.68 3.93 1.38
N TYR A 70 -1.47 4.85 1.92
CA TYR A 70 -1.11 5.69 3.06
C TYR A 70 -2.03 5.39 4.22
N GLN A 71 -1.48 5.40 5.42
CA GLN A 71 -2.23 5.14 6.63
C GLN A 71 -3.32 6.21 6.80
N THR A 72 -4.48 5.77 7.25
CA THR A 72 -5.65 6.62 7.53
C THR A 72 -6.32 6.13 8.81
N LEU A 73 -7.35 6.85 9.25
CA LEU A 73 -8.13 6.49 10.42
C LEU A 73 -8.78 5.11 10.26
N ALA A 74 -8.73 4.32 11.32
CA ALA A 74 -9.38 3.02 11.39
C ALA A 74 -10.00 2.81 12.77
N THR A 75 -11.17 2.17 12.80
CA THR A 75 -11.80 1.71 14.06
C THR A 75 -11.22 0.38 14.57
N SER A 76 -10.50 -0.35 13.73
CA SER A 76 -9.82 -1.59 14.10
C SER A 76 -8.67 -1.93 13.16
N GLY A 77 -7.59 -2.49 13.71
CA GLY A 77 -6.37 -2.79 12.95
C GLY A 77 -5.66 -1.53 12.44
N ILE A 78 -4.74 -1.72 11.49
CA ILE A 78 -4.09 -0.62 10.78
C ILE A 78 -4.64 -0.57 9.36
N ARG A 79 -5.18 0.58 8.95
CA ARG A 79 -5.77 0.79 7.62
C ARG A 79 -4.91 1.71 6.78
N TYR A 80 -4.80 1.37 5.50
CA TYR A 80 -4.13 2.17 4.49
C TYR A 80 -5.05 2.32 3.27
N HIS A 81 -5.11 3.51 2.68
CA HIS A 81 -5.85 3.81 1.46
C HIS A 81 -4.93 4.30 0.35
N SER A 82 -5.23 3.94 -0.89
CA SER A 82 -4.58 4.58 -2.04
C SER A 82 -5.01 6.04 -2.15
N ALA A 83 -4.22 6.88 -2.81
CA ALA A 83 -4.52 8.30 -2.94
C ALA A 83 -5.87 8.58 -3.63
N ASP A 84 -6.27 7.72 -4.56
CA ASP A 84 -7.56 7.75 -5.28
C ASP A 84 -8.69 7.01 -4.53
N LYS A 85 -8.42 6.52 -3.32
CA LYS A 85 -9.33 5.74 -2.45
C LYS A 85 -9.92 4.48 -3.12
N GLN A 86 -9.30 4.00 -4.20
CA GLN A 86 -9.76 2.79 -4.89
C GLN A 86 -9.31 1.51 -4.19
N TYR A 87 -8.20 1.55 -3.46
CA TYR A 87 -7.68 0.40 -2.72
C TYR A 87 -7.67 0.68 -1.22
N GLU A 88 -8.07 -0.33 -0.45
CA GLU A 88 -7.98 -0.35 1.00
C GLU A 88 -7.22 -1.59 1.45
N PHE A 89 -6.14 -1.42 2.19
CA PHE A 89 -5.43 -2.49 2.87
C PHE A 89 -5.65 -2.37 4.37
N VAL A 90 -6.13 -3.43 5.00
CA VAL A 90 -6.26 -3.53 6.45
C VAL A 90 -5.38 -4.67 6.94
N GLU A 91 -4.44 -4.35 7.82
CA GLU A 91 -3.64 -5.35 8.51
C GLU A 91 -4.12 -5.51 9.95
N LYS A 92 -4.36 -6.77 10.33
CA LYS A 92 -4.81 -7.19 11.65
C LYS A 92 -4.00 -8.41 12.08
N ALA A 93 -2.68 -8.21 12.17
CA ALA A 93 -1.69 -9.19 12.60
C ALA A 93 -1.77 -10.53 11.85
N PRO A 94 -2.23 -11.68 12.38
CA PRO A 94 -2.02 -12.87 11.56
C PRO A 94 -2.83 -12.81 10.27
N TYR A 95 -3.75 -11.85 10.08
CA TYR A 95 -4.50 -11.69 8.84
C TYR A 95 -4.40 -10.28 8.24
N CYS A 96 -4.58 -10.21 6.92
CA CYS A 96 -4.80 -8.97 6.18
C CYS A 96 -5.99 -9.10 5.23
N ILE A 97 -6.58 -7.96 4.91
CA ILE A 97 -7.62 -7.84 3.88
C ILE A 97 -7.23 -6.71 2.93
N LEU A 98 -7.25 -6.98 1.63
CA LEU A 98 -7.16 -5.98 0.58
C LEU A 98 -8.50 -5.89 -0.15
N ARG A 99 -9.01 -4.66 -0.28
CA ARG A 99 -10.20 -4.34 -1.05
C ARG A 99 -9.85 -3.45 -2.23
N GLN A 100 -10.59 -3.63 -3.31
CA GLN A 100 -10.66 -2.69 -4.43
C GLN A 100 -12.11 -2.25 -4.57
N GLN A 101 -12.38 -0.94 -4.51
CA GLN A 101 -13.72 -0.36 -4.59
C GLN A 101 -14.71 -1.02 -3.60
N GLY A 102 -14.24 -1.30 -2.38
CA GLY A 102 -15.03 -1.96 -1.33
C GLY A 102 -15.17 -3.48 -1.46
N ARG A 103 -14.84 -4.08 -2.61
CA ARG A 103 -14.84 -5.54 -2.80
C ARG A 103 -13.55 -6.15 -2.29
N VAL A 104 -13.64 -7.22 -1.49
CA VAL A 104 -12.46 -8.00 -1.08
C VAL A 104 -11.87 -8.70 -2.31
N ILE A 105 -10.59 -8.44 -2.57
CA ILE A 105 -9.83 -9.05 -3.67
C ILE A 105 -8.67 -9.92 -3.17
N PHE A 106 -8.29 -9.78 -1.90
CA PHE A 106 -7.33 -10.66 -1.26
C PHE A 106 -7.62 -10.69 0.25
N GLU A 107 -7.67 -11.89 0.81
CA GLU A 107 -7.69 -12.14 2.24
C GLU A 107 -6.66 -13.21 2.52
N GLY A 108 -5.73 -12.95 3.43
CA GLY A 108 -4.60 -13.83 3.62
C GLY A 108 -4.03 -13.76 5.01
N ILE A 109 -3.30 -14.82 5.37
CA ILE A 109 -2.62 -14.94 6.64
C ILE A 109 -1.14 -14.64 6.51
N TYR A 110 -0.55 -14.09 7.57
CA TYR A 110 0.87 -13.84 7.64
C TYR A 110 1.64 -15.15 7.47
N ARG A 111 2.58 -15.15 6.53
CA ARG A 111 3.49 -16.26 6.27
C ARG A 111 4.87 -15.93 6.82
N ARG A 112 5.30 -16.67 7.84
CA ARG A 112 6.68 -16.62 8.34
C ARG A 112 7.60 -17.24 7.28
N GLN A 113 8.75 -16.61 7.06
CA GLN A 113 9.80 -17.12 6.16
C GLN A 113 10.42 -18.40 6.71
#